data_AF-A0A1Q9ES18-F1
#
_entry.id   AF-A0A1Q9ES18-F1
#
_cell.length_a   1.000
_cell.length_b   1.000
_cell.length_c   1.000
_cell.angle_alpha   90.00
_cell.angle_beta   90.00
_cell.angle_gamma   90.00
#
_symmetry.space_group_name_H-M   'P 1'
#
loop_
_entity.id
_entity.type
_entity.pdbx_description
1 polymer ?
#
loop_
_entity_poly.entity_id
_entity_poly.type
_entity_poly.pdbx_seq_one_letter_code
_entity_poly.pdbx_strand_id
1 'polypeptide(L)'
;MGGHSFTVKLIGPTKVAVKLSQVAIDALCCSDPKVPIEWSTVQLAWLAKAGKTPSRPQNLRSIGLMSVDSKAFLIVLRSALAP
;
A
#
# COMPACT_ATOMS: atom_id res chain seq x y z
N MET A 1 31.51 12.67 7.37
CA MET A 1 30.59 11.51 7.35
C MET A 1 29.42 11.83 8.28
N GLY A 2 28.29 12.30 7.74
CA GLY A 2 27.10 12.64 8.52
C GLY A 2 25.95 11.72 8.14
N GLY A 3 25.67 10.72 8.97
CA GLY A 3 24.53 9.82 8.78
C GLY A 3 23.25 10.49 9.30
N HIS A 4 22.44 11.04 8.40
CA HIS A 4 21.09 11.46 8.75
C HIS A 4 20.21 10.22 8.89
N SER A 5 19.94 9.83 10.15
CA SER A 5 18.92 8.85 10.48
C SER A 5 17.55 9.52 10.33
N PHE A 6 16.80 9.12 9.30
CA PHE A 6 15.42 9.55 9.13
C PHE A 6 14.52 8.64 9.97
N THR A 7 14.23 9.06 11.20
CA THR A 7 13.17 8.43 12.00
C THR A 7 11.83 8.78 11.38
N VAL A 8 11.24 7.85 10.63
CA VAL A 8 9.85 7.96 10.17
C VAL A 8 8.96 7.86 11.40
N LYS A 9 8.54 9.02 11.92
CA LYS A 9 7.55 9.10 12.99
C LYS A 9 6.22 8.62 12.40
N LEU A 10 5.81 7.41 12.75
CA LEU A 10 4.48 6.90 12.43
C LEU A 10 3.45 7.81 13.11
N ILE A 11 2.91 8.75 12.34
CA ILE A 11 1.73 9.52 12.74
C ILE A 11 0.62 8.49 12.90
N GLY A 12 -0.06 8.48 14.05
CA GLY A 12 -1.19 7.58 14.33
C GLY A 12 -2.22 7.59 13.20
N PRO A 13 -3.12 6.59 13.12
CA PRO A 13 -3.99 6.40 11.95
C PRO A 13 -4.67 7.72 11.61
N THR A 14 -4.30 8.28 10.46
CA THR A 14 -4.84 9.53 9.97
C THR A 14 -6.36 9.41 9.87
N LYS A 15 -7.12 10.50 9.96
CA LYS A 15 -8.60 10.47 9.76
C LYS A 15 -9.01 9.73 8.48
N VAL A 16 -8.12 9.73 7.48
CA VAL A 16 -8.23 8.97 6.23
C VAL A 16 -8.14 7.45 6.48
N ALA A 17 -7.17 6.98 7.27
CA ALA A 17 -7.05 5.56 7.63
C ALA A 17 -8.29 5.03 8.37
N VAL A 18 -8.87 5.83 9.28
CA VAL A 18 -10.10 5.45 9.99
C VAL A 18 -11.28 5.30 9.02
N LYS A 19 -11.47 6.24 8.10
CA LYS A 19 -12.52 6.15 7.08
C LYS A 19 -12.31 4.96 6.14
N LEU A 20 -11.08 4.72 5.69
CA LEU A 20 -10.75 3.60 4.82
C LEU A 20 -10.95 2.26 5.53
N SER A 21 -10.68 2.18 6.83
CA SER A 21 -10.99 1.01 7.64
C SER A 21 -12.50 0.76 7.73
N GLN A 22 -13.33 1.80 7.86
CA GLN A 22 -14.79 1.63 7.89
C GLN A 22 -15.31 1.12 6.54
N VAL A 23 -14.88 1.72 5.43
CA VAL A 23 -15.24 1.25 4.08
C VAL A 23 -14.79 -0.20 3.85
N ALA A 24 -13.61 -0.57 4.35
CA ALA A 24 -13.12 -1.94 4.30
C ALA A 24 -14.04 -2.91 5.05
N ILE A 25 -14.45 -2.55 6.28
CA ILE A 25 -15.34 -3.35 7.12
C ILE A 25 -16.72 -3.47 6.47
N ASP A 26 -17.29 -2.37 5.99
CA ASP A 26 -18.62 -2.37 5.37
C ASP A 26 -18.66 -3.24 4.10
N ALA A 27 -17.58 -3.22 3.30
CA ALA A 27 -17.48 -4.01 2.07
C ALA A 27 -17.20 -5.50 2.31
N LEU A 28 -16.47 -5.85 3.38
CA LEU A 28 -16.03 -7.22 3.65
C LEU A 28 -16.84 -7.98 4.70
N CYS A 29 -17.51 -7.27 5.61
CA CYS A 29 -18.25 -7.85 6.73
C CYS A 29 -19.77 -7.76 6.52
N CYS A 30 -20.21 -7.64 5.27
CA CYS A 30 -21.62 -7.71 4.89
C CYS A 30 -22.04 -9.15 4.53
N SER A 31 -23.31 -9.36 4.21
CA SER A 31 -23.87 -10.67 3.86
C SER A 31 -23.39 -11.23 2.50
N ASP A 32 -22.86 -10.38 1.62
CA ASP A 32 -22.31 -10.75 0.31
C ASP A 32 -20.98 -10.01 0.08
N PRO A 33 -19.90 -10.46 0.74
CA PRO A 33 -18.63 -9.74 0.74
C PRO A 33 -17.98 -9.80 -0.64
N LYS A 34 -17.68 -8.62 -1.20
CA LYS A 34 -17.03 -8.49 -2.51
C LYS A 34 -15.91 -7.47 -2.41
N VAL A 35 -14.75 -7.82 -2.97
CA VAL A 35 -13.67 -6.87 -3.19
C VAL A 35 -14.04 -6.03 -4.42
N PRO A 36 -14.19 -4.70 -4.29
CA PRO A 36 -14.43 -3.82 -5.43
C PRO A 36 -13.34 -4.02 -6.49
N ILE A 37 -13.72 -4.02 -7.77
CA ILE A 37 -12.78 -4.30 -8.86
C ILE A 37 -11.65 -3.27 -8.91
N GLU A 38 -11.94 -2.04 -8.50
CA GLU A 38 -11.00 -0.93 -8.36
C GLU A 38 -9.92 -1.27 -7.32
N TRP A 39 -10.25 -2.06 -6.29
CA TRP A 39 -9.31 -2.52 -5.28
C TRP A 39 -8.38 -3.64 -5.75
N SER A 40 -8.83 -4.38 -6.75
CA SER A 40 -8.02 -5.39 -7.44
C SER A 40 -7.21 -4.83 -8.62
N THR A 41 -7.43 -3.56 -8.98
CA THR A 41 -6.77 -2.94 -10.13
C THR A 41 -5.35 -2.51 -9.77
N VAL A 42 -4.37 -3.13 -10.44
CA VAL A 42 -2.94 -2.83 -10.29
C VAL A 42 -2.40 -2.26 -11.59
N GLN A 43 -1.79 -1.07 -11.53
CA GLN A 43 -0.99 -0.54 -12.62
C GLN A 43 0.45 -1.03 -12.48
N LEU A 44 0.99 -1.66 -13.52
CA LEU A 44 2.38 -2.08 -13.52
C LEU A 44 3.30 -0.90 -13.82
N ALA A 45 4.36 -0.76 -13.03
CA ALA A 45 5.40 0.23 -13.26
C ALA A 45 6.79 -0.38 -13.03
N TRP A 46 7.82 0.33 -13.49
CA TRP A 46 9.21 -0.03 -13.24
C TRP A 46 9.87 1.00 -12.33
N LEU A 47 10.51 0.50 -11.27
CA LEU A 47 11.30 1.33 -10.35
C LEU A 47 12.77 0.92 -10.45
N ALA A 48 13.68 1.88 -10.28
CA ALA A 48 15.09 1.56 -10.12
C ALA A 48 15.31 0.64 -8.91
N LYS A 49 16.19 -0.35 -9.07
CA LYS A 49 16.72 -1.15 -7.96
C LYS A 49 17.56 -0.25 -7.05
N ALA A 50 17.60 -0.56 -5.76
CA ALA A 50 18.35 0.22 -4.78
C ALA A 50 19.84 0.33 -5.20
N GLY A 51 20.37 1.56 -5.20
CA GLY A 51 21.76 1.83 -5.59
C GLY A 51 22.09 1.63 -7.06
N LYS A 52 21.10 1.46 -7.95
CA LYS A 52 21.30 1.28 -9.39
C LYS A 52 20.68 2.44 -10.17
N THR A 53 21.43 2.96 -11.14
CA THR A 53 20.93 3.97 -12.08
C THR A 53 19.96 3.32 -13.07
N PRO A 54 18.80 3.92 -13.38
CA PRO A 54 17.79 3.37 -14.29
C PRO A 54 18.20 3.51 -15.78
N SER A 55 19.43 3.11 -16.13
CA SER A 55 19.99 3.22 -17.49
C SER A 55 19.83 1.95 -18.32
N ARG A 56 19.49 0.81 -17.69
CA ARG A 56 19.31 -0.48 -18.37
C ARG A 56 18.13 -1.25 -17.75
N PRO A 57 17.43 -2.10 -18.53
CA PRO A 57 16.31 -2.88 -18.03
C PRO A 57 16.65 -3.74 -16.80
N GLN A 58 17.86 -4.30 -16.71
CA GLN A 58 18.27 -5.14 -15.58
C GLN A 58 18.39 -4.36 -14.26
N ASN A 59 18.50 -3.02 -14.33
CA ASN A 59 18.54 -2.14 -13.16
C ASN A 59 17.15 -1.77 -12.66
N LEU A 60 16.09 -2.19 -13.33
CA LEU A 60 14.71 -1.93 -12.95
C LEU A 60 14.10 -3.17 -12.27
N ARG A 61 13.15 -2.93 -11.36
CA ARG A 61 12.26 -3.95 -10.79
C ARG A 61 10.83 -3.58 -11.12
N SER A 62 10.03 -4.57 -11.47
CA SER A 62 8.59 -4.40 -11.66
C SER A 62 7.92 -4.18 -10.31
N ILE A 63 7.01 -3.21 -10.24
CA ILE A 63 6.18 -2.94 -9.07
C ILE A 63 4.71 -2.87 -9.51
N GLY A 64 3.82 -3.32 -8.63
CA GLY A 64 2.40 -3.06 -8.75
C GLY A 64 2.04 -1.77 -8.00
N LEU A 65 1.47 -0.81 -8.72
CA LEU A 65 0.87 0.39 -8.14
C LEU A 65 -0.62 0.12 -7.94
N MET A 66 -1.08 0.34 -6.71
CA MET A 66 -2.49 0.26 -6.35
C MET A 66 -2.99 1.65 -6.02
N SER A 67 -4.30 1.90 -6.16
CA SER A 67 -4.88 3.14 -5.65
C SER A 67 -4.64 3.26 -4.15
N VAL A 68 -4.61 4.51 -3.64
CA VAL A 68 -4.36 4.80 -2.22
C VAL A 68 -5.34 4.04 -1.33
N ASP A 69 -6.61 3.97 -1.74
CA ASP A 69 -7.68 3.30 -1.00
C ASP A 69 -7.43 1.78 -0.92
N SER A 70 -7.02 1.17 -2.02
CA SER A 70 -6.71 -0.27 -2.11
C SER A 70 -5.50 -0.64 -1.27
N LYS A 71 -4.47 0.22 -1.26
CA LYS A 71 -3.28 0.01 -0.44
C LYS A 71 -3.62 0.15 1.05
N ALA A 72 -4.43 1.14 1.42
CA ALA A 72 -4.87 1.32 2.80
C ALA A 72 -5.72 0.13 3.28
N PHE A 73 -6.61 -0.37 2.42
CA PHE A 73 -7.39 -1.58 2.67
C PHE A 73 -6.50 -2.80 3.00
N LEU A 74 -5.48 -3.07 2.17
CA LEU A 74 -4.55 -4.18 2.43
C LEU A 74 -3.73 -3.99 3.72
N ILE A 75 -3.40 -2.75 4.08
CA ILE A 75 -2.74 -2.43 5.35
C ILE A 75 -3.65 -2.74 6.54
N VAL A 76 -4.93 -2.34 6.47
CA VAL A 76 -5.92 -2.63 7.52
C VAL A 76 -6.12 -4.13 7.68
N LEU A 77 -6.32 -4.87 6.58
CA LEU A 77 -6.43 -6.33 6.61
C LEU A 77 -5.20 -6.98 7.24
N ARG A 78 -4.01 -6.56 6.83
CA ARG A 78 -2.77 -7.07 7.42
C ARG A 78 -2.69 -6.81 8.93
N SER A 79 -3.11 -5.63 9.38
CA SER A 79 -3.13 -5.29 10.82
C SER A 79 -4.19 -6.06 11.59
N ALA A 80 -5.34 -6.36 10.99
CA ALA A 80 -6.39 -7.17 11.59
C ALA A 80 -6.03 -8.67 11.65
N LEU A 81 -5.18 -9.14 10.72
CA LEU A 81 -4.65 -10.51 10.68
C LEU A 81 -3.34 -10.69 11.47
N ALA A 82 -2.76 -9.60 11.97
CA ALA A 82 -1.59 -9.70 12.84
C ALA A 82 -2.04 -10.25 14.20
N PRO A 83 -1.44 -11.37 14.69
CA PRO A 83 -1.80 -11.98 15.96
C PRO A 83 -1.52 -11.06 17.15
#